data_AF-A0A7C2CFP7-F1
#
_entry.id   AF-A0A7C2CFP7-F1
#
_cell.length_a   1.000
_cell.length_b   1.000
_cell.length_c   1.000
_cell.angle_alpha   90.00
_cell.angle_beta   90.00
_cell.angle_gamma   90.00
#
_symmetry.space_group_name_H-M   'P 1'
#
loop_
_entity.id
_entity.type
_entity.pdbx_description
1 polymer ?
#
loop_
_entity_poly.entity_id
_entity_poly.type
_entity_poly.pdbx_seq_one_letter_code
_entity_poly.pdbx_strand_id
1 'polypeptide(L)'
;MSFTSAEFQDLLRLLEQHPEWREELRRVLLTEELLSLPQLVRDLCKSTEALVEAQRRTEERMTRLEEAITALAEAQRRTAEHVAQLEQRVTRLEEAITALAEAQRRTAEHVAQLEQRVTRLEEAITALAEAQRRTAEHVAQLEQRVTRLEEAIAALAEAQRRTAEHVAQLEQRVTRLEEAITALAEAQRRTEERVAQLEERVTRLEEIVAALAEAQRQLAEAQRRTEERVARLEEAVTTLSAEVAALARAQQHAEQQIAILAASVDSLTRRMDAMSRDVARLKGFHLQQQYERHAPAYFRALARKIRVLSSEELSTFLEEAVEQGRLTDAEADEIIRADIVVRGRHPEEGSDIYLVIEVSWGIGLSDVERAARRALLLSQLGMRTIPVVAGESITEEAARLAQRLNVWRVIDGQMIPPTETFPTSGAQGETASPS
;
A
#
# COMPACT_ATOMS: atom_id res chain seq x y z
N MET A 1 142.00 123.70 192.24
CA MET A 1 140.88 123.80 193.20
C MET A 1 140.07 122.53 193.13
N SER A 2 139.51 122.08 194.25
CA SER A 2 138.33 121.20 194.24
C SER A 2 137.15 122.01 193.68
N PHE A 3 136.61 121.64 192.51
CA PHE A 3 135.57 122.43 191.84
C PHE A 3 134.21 122.19 192.50
N THR A 4 133.71 123.18 193.22
CA THR A 4 132.48 123.13 194.02
C THR A 4 131.24 123.51 193.22
N SER A 5 130.05 123.22 193.74
CA SER A 5 128.79 123.56 193.07
C SER A 5 128.57 125.07 192.90
N ALA A 6 129.24 125.92 193.68
CA ALA A 6 129.26 127.37 193.47
C ALA A 6 130.15 127.74 192.28
N GLU A 7 131.37 127.19 192.20
CA GLU A 7 132.27 127.38 191.06
C GLU A 7 131.68 126.83 189.75
N PHE A 8 130.85 125.78 189.79
CA PHE A 8 130.11 125.28 188.62
C PHE A 8 128.91 126.16 188.23
N GLN A 9 128.23 126.81 189.17
CA GLN A 9 127.19 127.79 188.85
C GLN A 9 127.78 129.12 188.34
N ASP A 10 128.96 129.52 188.83
CA ASP A 10 129.69 130.64 188.24
C ASP A 10 130.27 130.28 186.87
N LEU A 11 130.69 129.04 186.62
CA LEU A 11 131.01 128.54 185.28
C LEU A 11 129.80 128.63 184.34
N LEU A 12 128.60 128.26 184.81
CA LEU A 12 127.36 128.41 184.03
C LEU A 12 127.01 129.89 183.77
N ARG A 13 127.13 130.79 184.75
CA ARG A 13 126.95 132.24 184.51
C ARG A 13 127.98 132.79 183.52
N LEU A 14 129.24 132.38 183.62
CA LEU A 14 130.28 132.75 182.66
C LEU A 14 129.96 132.21 181.26
N LEU A 15 129.45 130.98 181.13
CA LEU A 15 128.98 130.41 179.86
C LEU A 15 127.72 131.08 179.29
N GLU A 16 126.95 131.81 180.10
CA GLU A 16 125.83 132.63 179.62
C GLU A 16 126.21 134.09 179.33
N GLN A 17 127.28 134.61 179.94
CA GLN A 17 127.81 135.96 179.68
C GLN A 17 128.87 135.99 178.57
N HIS A 18 129.63 134.91 178.38
CA HIS A 18 130.64 134.74 177.32
C HIS A 18 130.18 133.69 176.30
N PRO A 19 129.50 134.10 175.21
CA PRO A 19 128.95 133.16 174.23
C PRO A 19 130.03 132.31 173.54
N GLU A 20 131.26 132.83 173.38
CA GLU A 20 132.41 132.09 172.86
C GLU A 20 132.71 130.77 173.60
N TRP A 21 132.52 130.71 174.92
CA TRP A 21 132.80 129.49 175.69
C TRP A 21 131.67 128.45 175.56
N ARG A 22 130.44 128.90 175.28
CA ARG A 22 129.28 128.03 175.07
C ARG A 22 129.39 127.24 173.77
N GLU A 23 130.01 127.81 172.73
CA GLU A 23 130.29 127.13 171.47
C GLU A 23 131.39 126.06 171.59
N GLU A 24 132.49 126.34 172.30
CA GLU A 24 133.52 125.32 172.54
C GLU A 24 132.98 124.13 173.37
N LEU A 25 132.14 124.38 174.39
CA LEU A 25 131.48 123.30 175.14
C LEU A 25 130.51 122.48 174.25
N ARG A 26 129.84 123.16 173.29
CA ARG A 26 128.94 122.53 172.32
C ARG A 26 129.69 121.59 171.38
N ARG A 27 130.87 122.00 170.90
CA ARG A 27 131.77 121.20 170.05
C ARG A 27 132.26 119.91 170.71
N VAL A 28 132.50 119.92 172.02
CA VAL A 28 133.02 118.76 172.76
C VAL A 28 131.92 117.76 173.14
N LEU A 29 130.67 118.21 173.33
CA LEU A 29 129.56 117.37 173.80
C LEU A 29 128.56 116.93 172.71
N LEU A 30 128.48 117.61 171.57
CA LEU A 30 127.55 117.29 170.47
C LEU A 30 128.32 117.01 169.18
N THR A 31 128.57 115.73 168.91
CA THR A 31 129.17 115.26 167.64
C THR A 31 128.21 115.47 166.45
N GLU A 32 128.77 115.60 165.24
CA GLU A 32 127.99 115.83 164.00
C GLU A 32 126.93 114.74 163.73
N GLU A 33 127.14 113.51 164.19
CA GLU A 33 126.16 112.41 164.09
C GLU A 33 124.86 112.71 164.86
N LEU A 34 124.94 113.34 166.04
CA LEU A 34 123.74 113.73 166.80
C LEU A 34 123.04 114.95 166.20
N LEU A 35 123.77 115.83 165.50
CA LEU A 35 123.20 116.99 164.82
C LEU A 35 122.51 116.63 163.49
N SER A 36 122.92 115.53 162.84
CA SER A 36 122.40 115.09 161.54
C SER A 36 121.22 114.10 161.63
N LEU A 37 120.97 113.53 162.81
CA LEU A 37 119.88 112.58 163.09
C LEU A 37 118.47 113.02 162.59
N PRO A 38 118.06 114.31 162.70
CA PRO A 38 116.78 114.78 162.14
C PRO A 38 116.70 114.70 160.60
N GLN A 39 117.84 114.69 159.90
CA GLN A 39 117.89 114.50 158.45
C GLN A 39 117.60 113.04 158.10
N LEU A 40 118.23 112.11 158.83
CA LEU A 40 118.06 110.67 158.68
C LEU A 40 116.61 110.23 158.93
N VAL A 41 115.94 110.83 159.93
CA VAL A 41 114.50 110.63 160.17
C VAL A 41 113.65 111.15 159.00
N ARG A 42 113.97 112.32 158.44
CA ARG A 42 113.25 112.86 157.27
C ARG A 42 113.41 111.98 156.03
N ASP A 43 114.59 111.43 155.80
CA ASP A 43 114.83 110.53 154.66
C ASP A 43 114.20 109.14 154.87
N LEU A 44 114.06 108.69 156.13
CA LEU A 44 113.26 107.52 156.48
C LEU A 44 111.75 107.76 156.25
N CYS A 45 111.22 108.93 156.60
CA CYS A 45 109.82 109.29 156.29
C CYS A 45 109.57 109.25 154.77
N LYS A 46 110.44 109.88 153.96
CA LYS A 46 110.34 109.83 152.49
C LYS A 46 110.41 108.41 151.93
N SER A 47 111.26 107.54 152.46
CA SER A 47 111.36 106.16 151.98
C SER A 47 110.14 105.33 152.37
N THR A 48 109.55 105.56 153.55
CA THR A 48 108.27 104.94 153.93
C THR A 48 107.09 105.46 153.10
N GLU A 49 107.02 106.76 152.80
CA GLU A 49 106.02 107.33 151.88
C GLU A 49 106.13 106.73 150.47
N ALA A 50 107.36 106.60 149.95
CA ALA A 50 107.62 105.96 148.67
C ALA A 50 107.25 104.45 148.67
N LEU A 51 107.46 103.76 149.79
CA LEU A 51 107.06 102.36 149.95
C LEU A 51 105.53 102.22 149.97
N VAL A 52 104.82 103.11 150.66
CA VAL A 52 103.35 103.15 150.69
C VAL A 52 102.77 103.41 149.29
N GLU A 53 103.31 104.35 148.53
CA GLU A 53 102.86 104.60 147.15
C GLU A 53 103.23 103.43 146.20
N ALA A 54 104.38 102.77 146.40
CA ALA A 54 104.72 101.55 145.68
C ALA A 54 103.75 100.40 146.00
N GLN A 55 103.39 100.23 147.28
CA GLN A 55 102.44 99.22 147.74
C GLN A 55 101.04 99.49 147.16
N ARG A 56 100.57 100.75 147.19
CA ARG A 56 99.31 101.18 146.58
C ARG A 56 99.26 100.86 145.08
N ARG A 57 100.38 101.05 144.36
CA ARG A 57 100.51 100.66 142.94
C ARG A 57 100.53 99.15 142.70
N THR A 58 101.06 98.35 143.63
CA THR A 58 100.94 96.89 143.53
C THR A 58 99.53 96.41 143.83
N GLU A 59 98.83 97.02 144.79
CA GLU A 59 97.40 96.74 145.07
C GLU A 59 96.53 97.11 143.85
N GLU A 60 96.72 98.29 143.24
CA GLU A 60 96.06 98.66 141.97
C GLU A 60 96.38 97.73 140.79
N ARG A 61 97.56 97.10 140.79
CA ARG A 61 97.91 96.08 139.77
C ARG A 61 97.26 94.74 140.08
N MET A 62 97.13 94.39 141.36
CA MET A 62 96.49 93.16 141.82
C MET A 62 95.00 93.19 141.50
N THR A 63 94.30 94.29 141.78
CA THR A 63 92.87 94.44 141.42
C THR A 63 92.66 94.37 139.91
N ARG A 64 93.50 95.04 139.10
CA ARG A 64 93.45 94.91 137.63
C ARG A 64 93.77 93.49 137.13
N LEU A 65 94.61 92.74 137.84
CA LEU A 65 94.90 91.34 137.52
C LEU A 65 93.71 90.45 137.88
N GLU A 66 93.05 90.68 139.00
CA GLU A 66 91.82 89.99 139.41
C GLU A 66 90.67 90.27 138.42
N GLU A 67 90.48 91.53 138.00
CA GLU A 67 89.57 91.94 136.92
C GLU A 67 89.92 91.26 135.59
N ALA A 68 91.21 91.17 135.22
CA ALA A 68 91.64 90.49 134.00
C ALA A 68 91.43 88.97 134.07
N ILE A 69 91.68 88.34 135.23
CA ILE A 69 91.47 86.91 135.46
C ILE A 69 89.97 86.57 135.43
N THR A 70 89.12 87.40 136.05
CA THR A 70 87.66 87.21 136.00
C THR A 70 87.11 87.43 134.59
N ALA A 71 87.55 88.45 133.87
CA ALA A 71 87.20 88.65 132.46
C ALA A 71 87.68 87.48 131.56
N LEU A 72 88.87 86.94 131.81
CA LEU A 72 89.40 85.76 131.12
C LEU A 72 88.59 84.50 131.45
N ALA A 73 88.20 84.30 132.70
CA ALA A 73 87.36 83.18 133.12
C ALA A 73 85.96 83.26 132.48
N GLU A 74 85.36 84.45 132.39
CA GLU A 74 84.12 84.65 131.63
C GLU A 74 84.29 84.36 130.14
N ALA A 75 85.37 84.86 129.52
CA ALA A 75 85.67 84.58 128.11
C ALA A 75 85.86 83.06 127.87
N GLN A 76 86.56 82.38 128.78
CA GLN A 76 86.76 80.92 128.76
C GLN A 76 85.43 80.16 128.96
N ARG A 77 84.51 80.68 129.77
CA ARG A 77 83.17 80.09 129.93
C ARG A 77 82.35 80.24 128.65
N ARG A 78 82.38 81.42 128.01
CA ARG A 78 81.69 81.68 126.74
C ARG A 78 82.27 80.85 125.58
N THR A 79 83.58 80.63 125.54
CA THR A 79 84.18 79.74 124.53
C THR A 79 83.83 78.27 124.80
N ALA A 80 83.80 77.82 126.07
CA ALA A 80 83.32 76.48 126.40
C ALA A 80 81.83 76.27 126.03
N GLU A 81 80.97 77.27 126.29
CA GLU A 81 79.57 77.27 125.86
C GLU A 81 79.43 77.19 124.33
N HIS A 82 80.24 77.96 123.57
CA HIS A 82 80.26 77.87 122.10
C HIS A 82 80.80 76.53 121.59
N VAL A 83 81.83 75.95 122.21
CA VAL A 83 82.37 74.63 121.83
C VAL A 83 81.30 73.56 122.04
N ALA A 84 80.61 73.54 123.19
CA ALA A 84 79.50 72.61 123.44
C ALA A 84 78.34 72.77 122.43
N GLN A 85 78.04 74.00 122.01
CA GLN A 85 77.06 74.25 120.93
C GLN A 85 77.55 73.75 119.56
N LEU A 86 78.85 73.84 119.27
CA LEU A 86 79.44 73.31 118.04
C LEU A 86 79.43 71.78 118.04
N GLU A 87 79.78 71.13 119.16
CA GLU A 87 79.67 69.68 119.34
C GLU A 87 78.23 69.19 119.10
N GLN A 88 77.23 69.86 119.68
CA GLN A 88 75.81 69.56 119.42
C GLN A 88 75.36 69.81 117.98
N ARG A 89 76.04 70.68 117.23
CA ARG A 89 75.78 70.89 115.80
C ARG A 89 76.47 69.84 114.94
N VAL A 90 77.67 69.40 115.31
CA VAL A 90 78.41 68.33 114.64
C VAL A 90 77.63 67.03 114.77
N THR A 91 77.20 66.63 115.97
CA THR A 91 76.41 65.40 116.15
C THR A 91 75.11 65.41 115.34
N ARG A 92 74.36 66.52 115.34
CA ARG A 92 73.16 66.67 114.49
C ARG A 92 73.46 66.61 112.98
N LEU A 93 74.64 67.09 112.55
CA LEU A 93 75.07 66.97 111.16
C LEU A 93 75.46 65.54 110.81
N GLU A 94 76.10 64.80 111.71
CA GLU A 94 76.40 63.37 111.55
C GLU A 94 75.12 62.53 111.47
N GLU A 95 74.13 62.80 112.32
CA GLU A 95 72.77 62.22 112.25
C GLU A 95 72.07 62.55 110.93
N ALA A 96 72.16 63.80 110.46
CA ALA A 96 71.57 64.20 109.18
C ALA A 96 72.28 63.57 107.97
N ILE A 97 73.60 63.44 108.00
CA ILE A 97 74.41 62.79 106.95
C ILE A 97 74.12 61.29 106.88
N THR A 98 74.02 60.62 108.03
CA THR A 98 73.67 59.19 108.08
C THR A 98 72.24 58.94 107.58
N ALA A 99 71.26 59.75 107.99
CA ALA A 99 69.89 59.68 107.47
C ALA A 99 69.82 59.96 105.96
N LEU A 100 70.60 60.91 105.45
CA LEU A 100 70.70 61.21 104.02
C LEU A 100 71.33 60.04 103.24
N ALA A 101 72.39 59.43 103.78
CA ALA A 101 73.03 58.26 103.17
C ALA A 101 72.08 57.05 103.10
N GLU A 102 71.27 56.81 104.13
CA GLU A 102 70.20 55.79 104.08
C GLU A 102 69.14 56.12 103.02
N ALA A 103 68.66 57.37 102.96
CA ALA A 103 67.68 57.80 101.97
C ALA A 103 68.22 57.66 100.53
N GLN A 104 69.50 57.99 100.33
CA GLN A 104 70.20 57.82 99.05
C GLN A 104 70.33 56.33 98.70
N ARG A 105 70.63 55.45 99.66
CA ARG A 105 70.68 53.99 99.44
C ARG A 105 69.31 53.42 99.03
N ARG A 106 68.23 53.79 99.75
CA ARG A 106 66.85 53.38 99.40
C ARG A 106 66.44 53.89 98.01
N THR A 107 66.87 55.11 97.66
CA THR A 107 66.62 55.67 96.32
C THR A 107 67.36 54.88 95.24
N ALA A 108 68.62 54.51 95.46
CA ALA A 108 69.39 53.67 94.54
C ALA A 108 68.77 52.27 94.39
N GLU A 109 68.29 51.66 95.49
CA GLU A 109 67.56 50.38 95.47
C GLU A 109 66.27 50.48 94.64
N HIS A 110 65.49 51.56 94.77
CA HIS A 110 64.30 51.79 93.94
C HIS A 110 64.64 52.05 92.47
N VAL A 111 65.71 52.78 92.15
CA VAL A 111 66.17 52.98 90.77
C VAL A 111 66.55 51.64 90.12
N ALA A 112 67.34 50.80 90.80
CA ALA A 112 67.69 49.47 90.30
C ALA A 112 66.45 48.57 90.10
N GLN A 113 65.43 48.66 90.96
CA GLN A 113 64.16 47.95 90.76
C GLN A 113 63.36 48.50 89.56
N LEU A 114 63.40 49.81 89.29
CA LEU A 114 62.77 50.41 88.12
C LEU A 114 63.48 50.00 86.83
N GLU A 115 64.81 49.99 86.81
CA GLU A 115 65.61 49.48 85.69
C GLU A 115 65.25 48.02 85.36
N GLN A 116 65.19 47.14 86.37
CA GLN A 116 64.74 45.76 86.18
C GLN A 116 63.28 45.61 85.71
N ARG A 117 62.41 46.60 85.97
CA ARG A 117 61.04 46.62 85.46
C ARG A 117 60.98 47.13 84.02
N VAL A 118 61.84 48.09 83.65
CA VAL A 118 61.97 48.59 82.28
C VAL A 118 62.47 47.48 81.37
N THR A 119 63.55 46.77 81.73
CA THR A 119 64.06 45.66 80.89
C THR A 119 63.03 44.55 80.70
N ARG A 120 62.31 44.13 81.75
CA ARG A 120 61.19 43.17 81.63
C ARG A 120 60.03 43.67 80.76
N LEU A 121 59.77 44.98 80.74
CA LEU A 121 58.76 45.56 79.86
C LEU A 121 59.24 45.59 78.41
N GLU A 122 60.52 45.86 78.15
CA GLU A 122 61.13 45.78 76.81
C GLU A 122 61.11 44.35 76.26
N GLU A 123 61.44 43.35 77.09
CA GLU A 123 61.30 41.92 76.79
C GLU A 123 59.83 41.54 76.50
N ALA A 124 58.87 42.04 77.29
CA ALA A 124 57.44 41.78 77.06
C ALA A 124 56.92 42.45 75.78
N ILE A 125 57.36 43.67 75.46
CA ILE A 125 56.99 44.41 74.26
C ILE A 125 57.56 43.72 73.02
N THR A 126 58.81 43.26 73.05
CA THR A 126 59.42 42.53 71.93
C THR A 126 58.74 41.18 71.70
N ALA A 127 58.45 40.42 72.76
CA ALA A 127 57.67 39.18 72.66
C ALA A 127 56.25 39.41 72.11
N LEU A 128 55.58 40.50 72.51
CA LEU A 128 54.26 40.87 71.99
C LEU A 128 54.32 41.26 70.50
N ALA A 129 55.35 41.99 70.08
CA ALA A 129 55.56 42.35 68.68
C ALA A 129 55.81 41.12 67.79
N GLU A 130 56.59 40.14 68.27
CA GLU A 130 56.73 38.85 67.58
C GLU A 130 55.41 38.08 67.49
N ALA A 131 54.64 38.02 68.58
CA ALA A 131 53.34 37.36 68.60
C ALA A 131 52.37 38.01 67.60
N GLN A 132 52.31 39.35 67.58
CA GLN A 132 51.53 40.11 66.59
C GLN A 132 51.97 39.79 65.16
N ARG A 133 53.27 39.73 64.88
CA ARG A 133 53.79 39.39 63.54
C ARG A 133 53.36 37.99 63.11
N ARG A 134 53.48 36.99 64.00
CA ARG A 134 53.03 35.60 63.73
C ARG A 134 51.51 35.54 63.51
N THR A 135 50.71 36.33 64.22
CA THR A 135 49.27 36.40 63.96
C THR A 135 48.95 37.05 62.61
N ALA A 136 49.67 38.11 62.22
CA ALA A 136 49.50 38.74 60.90
C ALA A 136 49.88 37.78 59.76
N GLU A 137 50.98 37.02 59.91
CA GLU A 137 51.39 35.97 58.97
C GLU A 137 50.32 34.87 58.83
N HIS A 138 49.71 34.41 59.94
CA HIS A 138 48.60 33.46 59.89
C HIS A 138 47.33 34.02 59.25
N VAL A 139 46.98 35.29 59.51
CA VAL A 139 45.83 35.96 58.88
C VAL A 139 46.03 36.03 57.37
N ALA A 140 47.19 36.48 56.89
CA ALA A 140 47.50 36.51 55.46
C ALA A 140 47.46 35.11 54.80
N GLN A 141 47.89 34.06 55.50
CA GLN A 141 47.75 32.67 55.03
C GLN A 141 46.28 32.22 54.98
N LEU A 142 45.45 32.63 55.93
CA LEU A 142 44.01 32.32 55.92
C LEU A 142 43.29 33.06 54.79
N GLU A 143 43.59 34.33 54.55
CA GLU A 143 43.09 35.11 53.42
C GLU A 143 43.40 34.41 52.09
N GLN A 144 44.66 34.03 51.85
CA GLN A 144 45.04 33.26 50.65
C GLN A 144 44.31 31.92 50.53
N ARG A 145 44.02 31.25 51.63
CA ARG A 145 43.23 30.00 51.63
C ARG A 145 41.75 30.26 51.31
N VAL A 146 41.18 31.35 51.79
CA VAL A 146 39.81 31.77 51.46
C VAL A 146 39.72 32.07 49.96
N THR A 147 40.62 32.87 49.38
CA THR A 147 40.61 33.17 47.95
C THR A 147 40.71 31.90 47.08
N ARG A 148 41.59 30.95 47.45
CA ARG A 148 41.68 29.66 46.74
C ARG A 148 40.42 28.80 46.88
N LEU A 149 39.71 28.89 48.01
CA LEU A 149 38.42 28.19 48.19
C LEU A 149 37.32 28.85 47.36
N GLU A 150 37.28 30.18 47.27
CA GLU A 150 36.35 30.92 46.41
C GLU A 150 36.57 30.58 44.93
N GLU A 151 37.83 30.55 44.48
CA GLU A 151 38.20 30.09 43.12
C GLU A 151 37.76 28.64 42.86
N ALA A 152 37.99 27.73 43.82
CA ALA A 152 37.59 26.33 43.70
C ALA A 152 36.06 26.14 43.68
N ILE A 153 35.32 26.92 44.48
CA ILE A 153 33.84 26.93 44.48
C ILE A 153 33.31 27.48 43.15
N ALA A 154 33.90 28.55 42.62
CA ALA A 154 33.52 29.10 41.31
C ALA A 154 33.77 28.09 40.17
N ALA A 155 34.92 27.41 40.19
CA ALA A 155 35.24 26.35 39.22
C ALA A 155 34.28 25.15 39.33
N LEU A 156 33.90 24.75 40.54
CA LEU A 156 32.92 23.68 40.77
C LEU A 156 31.52 24.08 40.28
N ALA A 157 31.09 25.31 40.51
CA ALA A 157 29.81 25.82 40.04
C ALA A 157 29.72 25.84 38.49
N GLU A 158 30.79 26.25 37.81
CA GLU A 158 30.86 26.21 36.34
C GLU A 158 30.90 24.77 35.80
N ALA A 159 31.62 23.86 36.47
CA ALA A 159 31.59 22.43 36.12
C ALA A 159 30.18 21.81 36.30
N GLN A 160 29.48 22.17 37.38
CA GLN A 160 28.11 21.75 37.63
C GLN A 160 27.14 22.32 36.57
N ARG A 161 27.31 23.57 36.15
CA ARG A 161 26.54 24.20 35.07
C ARG A 161 26.70 23.46 33.75
N ARG A 162 27.94 23.14 33.34
CA ARG A 162 28.24 22.34 32.13
C ARG A 162 27.65 20.92 32.21
N THR A 163 27.65 20.33 33.40
CA THR A 163 27.06 19.00 33.61
C THR A 163 25.54 19.05 33.43
N ALA A 164 24.88 20.08 33.96
CA ALA A 164 23.45 20.31 33.75
C ALA A 164 23.11 20.56 32.27
N GLU A 165 23.92 21.33 31.54
CA GLU A 165 23.78 21.52 30.09
C GLU A 165 23.91 20.21 29.31
N HIS A 166 24.88 19.36 29.65
CA HIS A 166 25.02 18.03 29.04
C HIS A 166 23.84 17.10 29.35
N VAL A 167 23.31 17.11 30.59
CA VAL A 167 22.12 16.32 30.96
C VAL A 167 20.90 16.76 30.14
N ALA A 168 20.64 18.07 30.03
CA ALA A 168 19.54 18.59 29.22
C ALA A 168 19.67 18.23 27.73
N GLN A 169 20.91 18.21 27.18
CA GLN A 169 21.15 17.74 25.82
C GLN A 169 20.91 16.22 25.66
N LEU A 170 21.23 15.41 26.67
CA LEU A 170 20.95 13.98 26.66
C LEU A 170 19.44 13.70 26.73
N GLU A 171 18.70 14.41 27.59
CA GLU A 171 17.24 14.34 27.67
C GLU A 171 16.59 14.63 26.31
N GLN A 172 16.96 15.74 25.65
CA GLN A 172 16.48 16.05 24.29
C GLN A 172 16.82 14.97 23.26
N ARG A 173 17.97 14.29 23.39
CA ARG A 173 18.34 13.18 22.51
C ARG A 173 17.53 11.92 22.78
N VAL A 174 17.18 11.65 24.04
CA VAL A 174 16.29 10.54 24.42
C VAL A 174 14.90 10.76 23.84
N THR A 175 14.30 11.94 24.01
CA THR A 175 12.98 12.26 23.43
C THR A 175 12.94 12.07 21.91
N ARG A 176 13.96 12.55 21.19
CA ARG A 176 14.06 12.34 19.73
C ARG A 176 14.21 10.87 19.33
N LEU A 177 14.85 10.05 20.16
CA LEU A 177 14.97 8.60 19.93
C LEU A 177 13.62 7.89 20.20
N GLU A 178 12.88 8.30 21.23
CA GLU A 178 11.53 7.79 21.52
C GLU A 178 10.54 8.10 20.37
N GLU A 179 10.58 9.34 19.86
CA GLU A 179 9.83 9.75 18.65
C GLU A 179 10.21 8.89 17.43
N ALA A 180 11.52 8.69 17.19
CA ALA A 180 12.01 7.89 16.06
C ALA A 180 11.64 6.40 16.17
N ILE A 181 11.68 5.82 17.37
CA ILE A 181 11.25 4.44 17.65
C ILE A 181 9.75 4.31 17.39
N THR A 182 8.95 5.29 17.83
CA THR A 182 7.49 5.30 17.61
C THR A 182 7.16 5.36 16.11
N ALA A 183 7.83 6.25 15.36
CA ALA A 183 7.67 6.35 13.91
C ALA A 183 8.11 5.07 13.17
N LEU A 184 9.17 4.41 13.64
CA LEU A 184 9.63 3.13 13.09
C LEU A 184 8.61 2.00 13.35
N ALA A 185 8.02 1.94 14.54
CA ALA A 185 6.98 0.97 14.88
C ALA A 185 5.72 1.15 14.02
N GLU A 186 5.29 2.39 13.78
CA GLU A 186 4.21 2.68 12.82
C GLU A 186 4.56 2.26 11.39
N ALA A 187 5.78 2.56 10.94
CA ALA A 187 6.23 2.17 9.61
C ALA A 187 6.27 0.63 9.45
N GLN A 188 6.76 -0.08 10.47
CA GLN A 188 6.78 -1.54 10.51
C GLN A 188 5.36 -2.12 10.42
N ARG A 189 4.42 -1.62 11.23
CA ARG A 189 3.02 -2.04 11.18
C ARG A 189 2.40 -1.83 9.79
N ARG A 190 2.65 -0.69 9.14
CA ARG A 190 2.17 -0.44 7.77
C ARG A 190 2.79 -1.40 6.74
N THR A 191 4.03 -1.85 6.94
CA THR A 191 4.61 -2.91 6.09
C THR A 191 3.99 -4.28 6.36
N GLU A 192 3.71 -4.63 7.62
CA GLU A 192 3.03 -5.88 7.98
C GLU A 192 1.60 -5.93 7.37
N GLU A 193 0.83 -4.85 7.49
CA GLU A 193 -0.50 -4.71 6.87
C GLU A 193 -0.44 -4.84 5.33
N ARG A 194 0.63 -4.32 4.68
CA ARG A 194 0.85 -4.48 3.23
C ARG A 194 1.27 -5.89 2.84
N VAL A 195 2.02 -6.61 3.67
CA VAL A 195 2.40 -8.01 3.43
C VAL A 195 1.16 -8.90 3.50
N ALA A 196 0.33 -8.76 4.54
CA ALA A 196 -0.93 -9.50 4.66
C ALA A 196 -1.88 -9.28 3.46
N GLN A 197 -1.99 -8.04 2.95
CA GLN A 197 -2.75 -7.74 1.73
C GLN A 197 -2.14 -8.38 0.46
N LEU A 198 -0.81 -8.55 0.41
CA LEU A 198 -0.15 -9.24 -0.70
C LEU A 198 -0.36 -10.76 -0.63
N GLU A 199 -0.28 -11.35 0.57
CA GLU A 199 -0.59 -12.76 0.82
C GLU A 199 -2.02 -13.09 0.39
N GLU A 200 -3.02 -12.30 0.83
CA GLU A 200 -4.41 -12.49 0.42
C GLU A 200 -4.59 -12.39 -1.11
N ARG A 201 -3.89 -11.44 -1.76
CA ARG A 201 -3.92 -11.31 -3.22
C ARG A 201 -3.25 -12.49 -3.94
N VAL A 202 -2.21 -13.09 -3.36
CA VAL A 202 -1.57 -14.31 -3.90
C VAL A 202 -2.55 -15.47 -3.80
N THR A 203 -3.20 -15.70 -2.65
CA THR A 203 -4.20 -16.78 -2.50
C THR A 203 -5.35 -16.64 -3.50
N ARG A 204 -5.90 -15.42 -3.69
CA ARG A 204 -6.93 -15.18 -4.71
C ARG A 204 -6.43 -15.44 -6.14
N LEU A 205 -5.16 -15.16 -6.44
CA LEU A 205 -4.57 -15.47 -7.74
C LEU A 205 -4.37 -16.98 -7.94
N GLU A 206 -3.98 -17.71 -6.90
CA GLU A 206 -3.88 -19.18 -6.91
C GLU A 206 -5.25 -19.82 -7.18
N GLU A 207 -6.32 -19.34 -6.53
CA GLU A 207 -7.70 -19.75 -6.79
C GLU A 207 -8.13 -19.48 -8.24
N ILE A 208 -7.84 -18.29 -8.78
CA ILE A 208 -8.15 -17.93 -10.17
C ILE A 208 -7.38 -18.83 -11.16
N VAL A 209 -6.09 -19.10 -10.89
CA VAL A 209 -5.26 -19.98 -11.74
C VAL A 209 -5.79 -21.41 -11.70
N ALA A 210 -6.20 -21.93 -10.53
CA ALA A 210 -6.80 -23.24 -10.40
C ALA A 210 -8.13 -23.34 -11.17
N ALA A 211 -9.00 -22.33 -11.04
CA ALA A 211 -10.28 -22.26 -11.78
C ALA A 211 -10.05 -22.17 -13.31
N LEU A 212 -9.05 -21.41 -13.76
CA LEU A 212 -8.69 -21.30 -15.17
C LEU A 212 -8.15 -22.63 -15.72
N ALA A 213 -7.30 -23.33 -14.96
CA ALA A 213 -6.78 -24.64 -15.34
C ALA A 213 -7.90 -25.69 -15.48
N GLU A 214 -8.90 -25.64 -14.61
CA GLU A 214 -10.07 -26.52 -14.70
C GLU A 214 -10.98 -26.16 -15.89
N ALA A 215 -11.22 -24.86 -16.14
CA ALA A 215 -11.94 -24.40 -17.33
C ALA A 215 -11.23 -24.81 -18.64
N GLN A 216 -9.89 -24.78 -18.68
CA GLN A 216 -9.10 -25.26 -19.82
C GLN A 216 -9.25 -26.77 -20.04
N ARG A 217 -9.29 -27.59 -18.97
CA ARG A 217 -9.55 -29.04 -19.09
C ARG A 217 -10.94 -29.31 -19.66
N GLN A 218 -11.96 -28.61 -19.16
CA GLN A 218 -13.34 -28.75 -19.63
C GLN A 218 -13.48 -28.32 -21.09
N LEU A 219 -12.79 -27.25 -21.51
CA LEU A 219 -12.74 -26.83 -22.91
C LEU A 219 -12.05 -27.89 -23.80
N ALA A 220 -10.92 -28.46 -23.36
CA ALA A 220 -10.23 -29.52 -24.09
C ALA A 220 -11.07 -30.79 -24.23
N GLU A 221 -11.82 -31.17 -23.19
CA GLU A 221 -12.76 -32.31 -23.28
C GLU A 221 -13.94 -31.99 -24.22
N ALA A 222 -14.49 -30.77 -24.17
CA ALA A 222 -15.54 -30.34 -25.09
C ALA A 222 -15.05 -30.33 -26.55
N GLN A 223 -13.82 -29.85 -26.80
CA GLN A 223 -13.18 -29.89 -28.11
C GLN A 223 -13.05 -31.32 -28.63
N ARG A 224 -12.49 -32.24 -27.83
CA ARG A 224 -12.41 -33.66 -28.18
C ARG A 224 -13.78 -34.27 -28.49
N ARG A 225 -14.81 -33.98 -27.69
CA ARG A 225 -16.19 -34.44 -27.95
C ARG A 225 -16.76 -33.85 -29.24
N THR A 226 -16.37 -32.62 -29.63
CA THR A 226 -16.76 -32.06 -30.95
C THR A 226 -16.00 -32.71 -32.10
N GLU A 227 -14.71 -33.00 -31.96
CA GLU A 227 -13.91 -33.74 -32.95
C GLU A 227 -14.48 -35.14 -33.19
N GLU A 228 -14.79 -35.89 -32.11
CA GLU A 228 -15.44 -37.21 -32.19
C GLU A 228 -16.83 -37.14 -32.87
N ARG A 229 -17.57 -36.03 -32.71
CA ARG A 229 -18.85 -35.80 -33.42
C ARG A 229 -18.66 -35.45 -34.89
N VAL A 230 -17.64 -34.67 -35.24
CA VAL A 230 -17.31 -34.33 -36.63
C VAL A 230 -16.89 -35.60 -37.39
N ALA A 231 -16.00 -36.42 -36.83
CA ALA A 231 -15.59 -37.68 -37.44
C ALA A 231 -16.78 -38.64 -37.71
N ARG A 232 -17.73 -38.75 -36.77
CA ARG A 232 -18.96 -39.52 -36.98
C ARG A 232 -19.88 -38.92 -38.05
N LEU A 233 -19.92 -37.59 -38.20
CA LEU A 233 -20.66 -36.93 -39.27
C LEU A 233 -20.00 -37.15 -40.63
N GLU A 234 -18.67 -37.17 -40.71
CA GLU A 234 -17.93 -37.52 -41.92
C GLU A 234 -18.19 -38.98 -42.35
N GLU A 235 -18.18 -39.92 -41.40
CA GLU A 235 -18.55 -41.33 -41.64
C GLU A 235 -20.03 -41.46 -42.10
N ALA A 236 -20.95 -40.73 -41.47
CA ALA A 236 -22.35 -40.71 -41.90
C ALA A 236 -22.56 -40.10 -43.29
N VAL A 237 -21.86 -39.00 -43.62
CA VAL A 237 -21.93 -38.34 -44.94
C VAL A 237 -21.33 -39.22 -46.03
N THR A 238 -20.22 -39.89 -45.78
CA THR A 238 -19.61 -40.84 -46.73
C THR A 238 -20.52 -42.05 -46.97
N THR A 239 -21.15 -42.58 -45.93
CA THR A 239 -22.13 -43.67 -46.01
C THR A 239 -23.35 -43.24 -46.82
N LEU A 240 -23.97 -42.10 -46.48
CA LEU A 240 -25.12 -41.56 -47.20
C LEU A 240 -24.79 -41.25 -48.67
N SER A 241 -23.58 -40.78 -48.96
CA SER A 241 -23.12 -40.56 -50.34
C SER A 241 -23.04 -41.86 -51.13
N ALA A 242 -22.60 -42.96 -50.50
CA ALA A 242 -22.58 -44.29 -51.11
C ALA A 242 -23.99 -44.84 -51.33
N GLU A 243 -24.91 -44.63 -50.38
CA GLU A 243 -26.33 -44.99 -50.50
C GLU A 243 -27.03 -44.22 -51.64
N VAL A 244 -26.85 -42.90 -51.71
CA VAL A 244 -27.37 -42.06 -52.81
C VAL A 244 -26.81 -42.52 -54.16
N ALA A 245 -25.52 -42.84 -54.24
CA ALA A 245 -24.89 -43.38 -55.45
C ALA A 245 -25.39 -44.80 -55.80
N ALA A 246 -25.84 -45.60 -54.83
CA ALA A 246 -26.48 -46.89 -55.07
C ALA A 246 -27.94 -46.70 -55.55
N LEU A 247 -28.69 -45.79 -54.93
CA LEU A 247 -30.07 -45.45 -55.31
C LEU A 247 -30.13 -44.88 -56.74
N ALA A 248 -29.21 -43.99 -57.11
CA ALA A 248 -29.12 -43.45 -58.47
C ALA A 248 -28.90 -44.56 -59.52
N ARG A 249 -28.04 -45.55 -59.21
CA ARG A 249 -27.84 -46.73 -60.09
C ARG A 249 -29.09 -47.62 -60.16
N ALA A 250 -29.78 -47.81 -59.03
CA ALA A 250 -31.04 -48.56 -58.99
C ALA A 250 -32.15 -47.87 -59.81
N GLN A 251 -32.26 -46.54 -59.71
CA GLN A 251 -33.18 -45.74 -60.52
C GLN A 251 -32.87 -45.87 -62.02
N GLN A 252 -31.61 -45.69 -62.42
CA GLN A 252 -31.20 -45.86 -63.82
C GLN A 252 -31.54 -47.26 -64.36
N HIS A 253 -31.38 -48.31 -63.54
CA HIS A 253 -31.79 -49.65 -63.93
C HIS A 253 -33.32 -49.80 -64.03
N ALA A 254 -34.08 -49.21 -63.11
CA ALA A 254 -35.54 -49.21 -63.19
C ALA A 254 -36.06 -48.48 -64.44
N GLU A 255 -35.46 -47.34 -64.81
CA GLU A 255 -35.76 -46.61 -66.05
C GLU A 255 -35.50 -47.47 -67.31
N GLN A 256 -34.40 -48.23 -67.33
CA GLN A 256 -34.12 -49.21 -68.40
C GLN A 256 -35.17 -50.31 -68.47
N GLN A 257 -35.58 -50.87 -67.33
CA GLN A 257 -36.63 -51.92 -67.28
C GLN A 257 -37.99 -51.38 -67.75
N ILE A 258 -38.35 -50.14 -67.37
CA ILE A 258 -39.58 -49.47 -67.82
C ILE A 258 -39.54 -49.25 -69.33
N ALA A 259 -38.40 -48.85 -69.91
CA ALA A 259 -38.26 -48.70 -71.36
C ALA A 259 -38.42 -50.03 -72.13
N ILE A 260 -37.84 -51.13 -71.61
CA ILE A 260 -37.99 -52.48 -72.16
C ILE A 260 -39.45 -52.95 -72.07
N LEU A 261 -40.11 -52.72 -70.93
CA LEU A 261 -41.51 -53.06 -70.72
C LEU A 261 -42.43 -52.26 -71.67
N ALA A 262 -42.20 -50.96 -71.83
CA ALA A 262 -42.96 -50.11 -72.74
C ALA A 262 -42.86 -50.60 -74.20
N ALA A 263 -41.65 -50.94 -74.66
CA ALA A 263 -41.46 -51.53 -75.99
C ALA A 263 -42.14 -52.91 -76.15
N SER A 264 -42.19 -53.70 -75.07
CA SER A 264 -42.88 -55.00 -75.05
C SER A 264 -44.40 -54.87 -75.12
N VAL A 265 -44.97 -53.89 -74.40
CA VAL A 265 -46.40 -53.54 -74.46
C VAL A 265 -46.77 -53.06 -75.87
N ASP A 266 -45.99 -52.17 -76.47
CA ASP A 266 -46.25 -51.67 -77.82
C ASP A 266 -46.21 -52.80 -78.89
N SER A 267 -45.28 -53.75 -78.75
CA SER A 267 -45.24 -54.97 -79.58
C SER A 267 -46.49 -55.85 -79.40
N LEU A 268 -46.97 -56.00 -78.15
CA LEU A 268 -48.18 -56.77 -77.85
C LEU A 268 -49.43 -56.13 -78.48
N THR A 269 -49.58 -54.80 -78.36
CA THR A 269 -50.68 -54.04 -78.98
C THR A 269 -50.75 -54.30 -80.49
N ARG A 270 -49.63 -54.18 -81.20
CA ARG A 270 -49.57 -54.44 -82.65
C ARG A 270 -49.97 -55.89 -83.02
N ARG A 271 -49.70 -56.86 -82.15
CA ARG A 271 -50.13 -58.27 -82.34
C ARG A 271 -51.63 -58.45 -82.11
N MET A 272 -52.22 -57.75 -81.15
CA MET A 272 -53.67 -57.78 -80.93
C MET A 272 -54.44 -57.19 -82.12
N ASP A 273 -53.95 -56.07 -82.68
CA ASP A 273 -54.54 -55.46 -83.90
C ASP A 273 -54.52 -56.41 -85.10
N ALA A 274 -53.47 -57.20 -85.27
CA ALA A 274 -53.38 -58.20 -86.33
C ALA A 274 -54.42 -59.32 -86.13
N MET A 275 -54.51 -59.86 -84.91
CA MET A 275 -55.42 -60.94 -84.57
C MET A 275 -56.91 -60.54 -84.74
N SER A 276 -57.27 -59.29 -84.43
CA SER A 276 -58.62 -58.76 -84.68
C SER A 276 -58.99 -58.75 -86.18
N ARG A 277 -58.02 -58.48 -87.07
CA ARG A 277 -58.25 -58.51 -88.53
C ARG A 277 -58.49 -59.93 -89.05
N ASP A 278 -57.76 -60.92 -88.54
CA ASP A 278 -57.91 -62.31 -88.97
C ASP A 278 -59.26 -62.90 -88.53
N VAL A 279 -59.74 -62.56 -87.32
CA VAL A 279 -61.08 -62.95 -86.83
C VAL A 279 -62.20 -62.36 -87.71
N ALA A 280 -62.07 -61.13 -88.19
CA ALA A 280 -63.05 -60.51 -89.10
C ALA A 280 -63.14 -61.27 -90.44
N ARG A 281 -62.00 -61.70 -90.99
CA ARG A 281 -61.96 -62.49 -92.24
C ARG A 281 -62.64 -63.85 -92.09
N LEU A 282 -62.44 -64.54 -90.96
CA LEU A 282 -63.01 -65.86 -90.72
C LEU A 282 -64.55 -65.84 -90.65
N LYS A 283 -65.14 -64.78 -90.06
CA LYS A 283 -66.60 -64.59 -90.01
C LYS A 283 -67.25 -64.49 -91.39
N GLY A 284 -66.60 -63.80 -92.34
CA GLY A 284 -67.10 -63.66 -93.71
C GLY A 284 -67.18 -65.01 -94.44
N PHE A 285 -66.13 -65.81 -94.39
CA PHE A 285 -66.05 -67.12 -95.06
C PHE A 285 -67.15 -68.10 -94.59
N HIS A 286 -67.43 -68.13 -93.28
CA HIS A 286 -68.45 -69.03 -92.74
C HIS A 286 -69.87 -68.70 -93.24
N LEU A 287 -70.19 -67.41 -93.35
CA LEU A 287 -71.52 -66.95 -93.73
C LEU A 287 -71.85 -67.26 -95.20
N GLN A 288 -70.87 -67.11 -96.11
CA GLN A 288 -71.03 -67.51 -97.51
C GLN A 288 -71.36 -69.00 -97.64
N GLN A 289 -70.59 -69.87 -96.97
CA GLN A 289 -70.80 -71.32 -96.97
C GLN A 289 -72.19 -71.71 -96.42
N GLN A 290 -72.72 -70.97 -95.44
CA GLN A 290 -74.04 -71.22 -94.87
C GLN A 290 -75.17 -70.93 -95.88
N TYR A 291 -75.11 -69.78 -96.56
CA TYR A 291 -76.09 -69.39 -97.57
C TYR A 291 -76.03 -70.27 -98.83
N GLU A 292 -74.84 -70.72 -99.23
CA GLU A 292 -74.65 -71.65 -100.36
C GLU A 292 -75.31 -73.01 -100.06
N ARG A 293 -74.92 -73.65 -98.95
CA ARG A 293 -75.38 -74.98 -98.56
C ARG A 293 -76.89 -75.06 -98.30
N HIS A 294 -77.51 -73.97 -97.89
CA HIS A 294 -78.95 -73.90 -97.57
C HIS A 294 -79.75 -72.99 -98.51
N ALA A 295 -79.22 -72.69 -99.71
CA ALA A 295 -79.92 -71.90 -100.72
C ALA A 295 -81.38 -72.34 -100.99
N PRO A 296 -81.74 -73.65 -101.02
CA PRO A 296 -83.14 -74.07 -101.18
C PRO A 296 -84.07 -73.75 -100.00
N ALA A 297 -83.54 -73.41 -98.82
CA ALA A 297 -84.30 -72.95 -97.67
C ALA A 297 -84.51 -71.43 -97.76
N TYR A 298 -83.42 -70.67 -97.94
CA TYR A 298 -83.44 -69.21 -97.94
C TYR A 298 -84.17 -68.62 -99.15
N PHE A 299 -83.92 -69.12 -100.36
CA PHE A 299 -84.42 -68.49 -101.59
C PHE A 299 -85.73 -69.11 -102.12
N ARG A 300 -86.36 -70.01 -101.33
CA ARG A 300 -87.50 -70.85 -101.71
C ARG A 300 -88.74 -70.10 -102.21
N ALA A 301 -88.92 -68.84 -101.80
CA ALA A 301 -90.03 -68.00 -102.23
C ALA A 301 -89.80 -67.36 -103.61
N LEU A 302 -88.55 -67.14 -104.01
CA LEU A 302 -88.19 -66.59 -105.34
C LEU A 302 -88.15 -67.66 -106.43
N ALA A 303 -87.71 -68.87 -106.10
CA ALA A 303 -87.53 -69.94 -107.07
C ALA A 303 -87.90 -71.32 -106.51
N ARG A 304 -88.41 -72.19 -107.38
CA ARG A 304 -88.61 -73.63 -107.15
C ARG A 304 -87.52 -74.43 -107.86
N LYS A 305 -87.24 -75.66 -107.41
CA LYS A 305 -86.15 -76.51 -107.94
C LYS A 305 -84.78 -75.80 -107.97
N ILE A 306 -84.49 -75.05 -106.90
CA ILE A 306 -83.23 -74.31 -106.69
C ILE A 306 -82.02 -75.24 -106.81
N ARG A 307 -81.03 -74.80 -107.58
CA ARG A 307 -79.67 -75.32 -107.63
C ARG A 307 -78.71 -74.13 -107.56
N VAL A 308 -77.76 -74.17 -106.64
CA VAL A 308 -76.59 -73.30 -106.73
C VAL A 308 -75.79 -73.76 -107.95
N LEU A 309 -75.33 -72.81 -108.77
CA LEU A 309 -74.37 -73.10 -109.84
C LEU A 309 -72.99 -73.20 -109.21
N SER A 310 -72.23 -74.25 -109.52
CA SER A 310 -70.82 -74.27 -109.13
C SER A 310 -70.05 -73.16 -109.85
N SER A 311 -68.89 -72.78 -109.30
CA SER A 311 -68.00 -71.82 -109.97
C SER A 311 -67.62 -72.27 -111.39
N GLU A 312 -67.47 -73.59 -111.61
CA GLU A 312 -67.20 -74.20 -112.91
C GLU A 312 -68.42 -74.11 -113.86
N GLU A 313 -69.62 -74.48 -113.39
CA GLU A 313 -70.86 -74.36 -114.17
C GLU A 313 -71.16 -72.90 -114.58
N LEU A 314 -70.87 -71.95 -113.70
CA LEU A 314 -71.01 -70.52 -113.98
C LEU A 314 -69.92 -70.03 -114.95
N SER A 315 -68.66 -70.42 -114.77
CA SER A 315 -67.55 -70.03 -115.66
C SER A 315 -67.82 -70.49 -117.09
N THR A 316 -68.12 -71.78 -117.31
CA THR A 316 -68.43 -72.31 -118.65
C THR A 316 -69.63 -71.60 -119.29
N PHE A 317 -70.68 -71.31 -118.52
CA PHE A 317 -71.85 -70.59 -119.02
C PHE A 317 -71.54 -69.13 -119.42
N LEU A 318 -70.64 -68.46 -118.70
CA LEU A 318 -70.21 -67.10 -119.01
C LEU A 318 -69.20 -67.06 -120.16
N GLU A 319 -68.26 -68.02 -120.22
CA GLU A 319 -67.32 -68.22 -121.33
C GLU A 319 -68.07 -68.44 -122.66
N GLU A 320 -69.06 -69.34 -122.70
CA GLU A 320 -69.93 -69.52 -123.88
C GLU A 320 -70.63 -68.21 -124.29
N ALA A 321 -71.01 -67.37 -123.32
CA ALA A 321 -71.66 -66.10 -123.59
C ALA A 321 -70.68 -65.02 -124.11
N VAL A 322 -69.42 -65.03 -123.65
CA VAL A 322 -68.34 -64.17 -124.16
C VAL A 322 -67.91 -64.60 -125.57
N GLU A 323 -67.75 -65.90 -125.83
CA GLU A 323 -67.47 -66.43 -127.18
C GLU A 323 -68.57 -66.06 -128.19
N GLN A 324 -69.84 -66.05 -127.74
CA GLN A 324 -70.98 -65.59 -128.55
C GLN A 324 -71.08 -64.05 -128.67
N GLY A 325 -70.15 -63.29 -128.08
CA GLY A 325 -70.13 -61.83 -128.10
C GLY A 325 -71.28 -61.17 -127.33
N ARG A 326 -71.90 -61.88 -126.38
CA ARG A 326 -73.07 -61.42 -125.59
C ARG A 326 -72.67 -60.75 -124.28
N LEU A 327 -71.44 -60.96 -123.83
CA LEU A 327 -70.77 -60.26 -122.72
C LEU A 327 -69.33 -59.96 -123.14
N THR A 328 -68.72 -58.96 -122.51
CA THR A 328 -67.27 -58.77 -122.51
C THR A 328 -66.61 -59.59 -121.39
N ASP A 329 -65.30 -59.87 -121.52
CA ASP A 329 -64.52 -60.54 -120.46
C ASP A 329 -64.69 -59.83 -119.10
N ALA A 330 -64.68 -58.50 -119.08
CA ALA A 330 -64.82 -57.70 -117.86
C ALA A 330 -66.22 -57.80 -117.22
N GLU A 331 -67.27 -58.04 -118.01
CA GLU A 331 -68.63 -58.24 -117.48
C GLU A 331 -68.81 -59.68 -116.98
N ALA A 332 -68.21 -60.67 -117.65
CA ALA A 332 -68.12 -62.04 -117.13
C ALA A 332 -67.32 -62.10 -115.82
N ASP A 333 -66.18 -61.41 -115.75
CA ASP A 333 -65.34 -61.27 -114.55
C ASP A 333 -66.09 -60.61 -113.37
N GLU A 334 -67.07 -59.76 -113.64
CA GLU A 334 -67.90 -59.14 -112.61
C GLU A 334 -69.00 -60.10 -112.13
N ILE A 335 -69.62 -60.88 -113.01
CA ILE A 335 -70.63 -61.90 -112.63
C ILE A 335 -69.97 -63.08 -111.89
N ILE A 336 -68.82 -63.59 -112.34
CA ILE A 336 -68.16 -64.76 -111.73
C ILE A 336 -67.70 -64.49 -110.29
N ARG A 337 -67.52 -63.21 -109.93
CA ARG A 337 -67.21 -62.77 -108.57
C ARG A 337 -68.41 -62.70 -107.64
N ALA A 338 -69.63 -62.98 -108.13
CA ALA A 338 -70.81 -63.08 -107.29
C ALA A 338 -70.63 -64.18 -106.24
N ASP A 339 -70.97 -63.89 -104.98
CA ASP A 339 -70.67 -64.82 -103.88
C ASP A 339 -71.43 -66.14 -104.03
N ILE A 340 -72.67 -66.09 -104.55
CA ILE A 340 -73.48 -67.25 -104.93
C ILE A 340 -74.37 -66.89 -106.14
N VAL A 341 -74.39 -67.74 -107.17
CA VAL A 341 -75.40 -67.69 -108.24
C VAL A 341 -76.27 -68.94 -108.20
N VAL A 342 -77.59 -68.76 -108.26
CA VAL A 342 -78.59 -69.82 -108.17
C VAL A 342 -79.43 -69.85 -109.43
N ARG A 343 -79.65 -71.05 -109.99
CA ARG A 343 -80.68 -71.31 -111.01
C ARG A 343 -81.87 -72.03 -110.39
N GLY A 344 -83.08 -71.66 -110.80
CA GLY A 344 -84.30 -72.37 -110.45
C GLY A 344 -85.41 -72.09 -111.46
N ARG A 345 -86.66 -72.27 -111.04
CA ARG A 345 -87.86 -71.96 -111.84
C ARG A 345 -88.79 -71.00 -111.13
N HIS A 346 -89.36 -70.07 -111.89
CA HIS A 346 -90.35 -69.12 -111.43
C HIS A 346 -91.56 -69.87 -110.83
N PRO A 347 -92.03 -69.52 -109.61
CA PRO A 347 -93.05 -70.32 -108.90
C PRO A 347 -94.38 -70.47 -109.62
N GLU A 348 -94.81 -69.45 -110.38
CA GLU A 348 -96.11 -69.41 -111.08
C GLU A 348 -95.96 -69.73 -112.57
N GLU A 349 -95.15 -68.95 -113.30
CA GLU A 349 -94.91 -69.11 -114.75
C GLU A 349 -94.11 -70.37 -115.16
N GLY A 350 -93.36 -70.99 -114.25
CA GLY A 350 -92.59 -72.22 -114.55
C GLY A 350 -91.35 -72.07 -115.46
N SER A 351 -91.07 -70.84 -115.92
CA SER A 351 -89.87 -70.42 -116.66
C SER A 351 -88.61 -70.48 -115.79
N ASP A 352 -87.42 -70.60 -116.40
CA ASP A 352 -86.16 -70.62 -115.66
C ASP A 352 -85.83 -69.22 -115.12
N ILE A 353 -85.34 -69.15 -113.88
CA ILE A 353 -85.00 -67.91 -113.17
C ILE A 353 -83.64 -68.05 -112.48
N TYR A 354 -82.88 -66.97 -112.45
CA TYR A 354 -81.56 -66.91 -111.83
C TYR A 354 -81.59 -65.92 -110.66
N LEU A 355 -80.88 -66.23 -109.57
CA LEU A 355 -80.69 -65.32 -108.44
C LEU A 355 -79.18 -65.07 -108.32
N VAL A 356 -78.78 -63.81 -108.25
CA VAL A 356 -77.38 -63.42 -108.00
C VAL A 356 -77.33 -62.82 -106.61
N ILE A 357 -76.55 -63.47 -105.73
CA ILE A 357 -76.55 -63.20 -104.29
C ILE A 357 -75.16 -62.75 -103.85
N GLU A 358 -75.09 -61.57 -103.24
CA GLU A 358 -73.91 -61.14 -102.47
C GLU A 358 -74.12 -61.47 -100.99
N VAL A 359 -73.07 -61.95 -100.30
CA VAL A 359 -73.12 -62.36 -98.90
C VAL A 359 -72.17 -61.51 -98.05
N SER A 360 -72.70 -60.83 -97.03
CA SER A 360 -71.90 -60.02 -96.10
C SER A 360 -72.43 -60.12 -94.67
N TRP A 361 -71.53 -60.15 -93.67
CA TRP A 361 -71.92 -60.17 -92.25
C TRP A 361 -72.67 -58.88 -91.85
N GLY A 362 -72.25 -57.74 -92.41
CA GLY A 362 -72.96 -56.48 -92.28
C GLY A 362 -73.12 -55.88 -93.67
N ILE A 363 -74.32 -56.01 -94.25
CA ILE A 363 -74.63 -55.58 -95.61
C ILE A 363 -74.59 -54.05 -95.67
N GLY A 364 -73.60 -53.53 -96.41
CA GLY A 364 -73.42 -52.11 -96.71
C GLY A 364 -73.97 -51.73 -98.07
N LEU A 365 -73.82 -50.44 -98.42
CA LEU A 365 -74.26 -49.91 -99.73
C LEU A 365 -73.62 -50.68 -100.90
N SER A 366 -72.32 -50.95 -100.82
CA SER A 366 -71.57 -51.63 -101.88
C SER A 366 -72.03 -53.08 -102.13
N ASP A 367 -72.52 -53.78 -101.12
CA ASP A 367 -73.05 -55.16 -101.28
C ASP A 367 -74.31 -55.15 -102.14
N VAL A 368 -75.18 -54.16 -101.90
CA VAL A 368 -76.41 -53.95 -102.68
C VAL A 368 -76.11 -53.52 -104.12
N GLU A 369 -75.11 -52.65 -104.32
CA GLU A 369 -74.68 -52.23 -105.66
C GLU A 369 -74.08 -53.39 -106.45
N ARG A 370 -73.27 -54.25 -105.82
CA ARG A 370 -72.71 -55.46 -106.44
C ARG A 370 -73.82 -56.42 -106.87
N ALA A 371 -74.75 -56.75 -105.97
CA ALA A 371 -75.88 -57.63 -106.28
C ALA A 371 -76.70 -57.12 -107.47
N ALA A 372 -77.10 -55.85 -107.44
CA ALA A 372 -77.87 -55.21 -108.51
C ALA A 372 -77.13 -55.23 -109.85
N ARG A 373 -75.84 -54.86 -109.85
CA ARG A 373 -75.00 -54.79 -111.05
C ARG A 373 -74.81 -56.17 -111.70
N ARG A 374 -74.46 -57.17 -110.90
CA ARG A 374 -74.18 -58.54 -111.37
C ARG A 374 -75.44 -59.23 -111.88
N ALA A 375 -76.57 -59.03 -111.21
CA ALA A 375 -77.86 -59.49 -111.69
C ALA A 375 -78.29 -58.84 -113.01
N LEU A 376 -78.03 -57.54 -113.18
CA LEU A 376 -78.33 -56.81 -114.41
C LEU A 376 -77.53 -57.38 -115.59
N LEU A 377 -76.22 -57.57 -115.43
CA LEU A 377 -75.36 -58.17 -116.47
C LEU A 377 -75.85 -59.58 -116.85
N LEU A 378 -76.14 -60.44 -115.88
CA LEU A 378 -76.69 -61.77 -116.15
C LEU A 378 -78.08 -61.71 -116.82
N SER A 379 -78.88 -60.67 -116.55
CA SER A 379 -80.18 -60.49 -117.20
C SER A 379 -80.10 -60.06 -118.67
N GLN A 380 -79.01 -59.39 -119.08
CA GLN A 380 -78.78 -59.02 -120.48
C GLN A 380 -78.56 -60.24 -121.39
N LEU A 381 -78.22 -61.40 -120.82
CA LEU A 381 -78.24 -62.69 -121.52
C LEU A 381 -79.65 -63.22 -121.82
N GLY A 382 -80.70 -62.44 -121.55
CA GLY A 382 -82.10 -62.86 -121.73
C GLY A 382 -82.59 -63.80 -120.62
N MET A 383 -81.78 -63.99 -119.58
CA MET A 383 -82.14 -64.77 -118.40
C MET A 383 -82.96 -63.89 -117.46
N ARG A 384 -84.03 -64.41 -116.86
CA ARG A 384 -84.76 -63.67 -115.83
C ARG A 384 -83.96 -63.73 -114.54
N THR A 385 -83.30 -62.64 -114.18
CA THR A 385 -82.42 -62.59 -113.01
C THR A 385 -82.97 -61.69 -111.91
N ILE A 386 -82.87 -62.14 -110.66
CA ILE A 386 -83.20 -61.36 -109.46
C ILE A 386 -81.91 -61.07 -108.67
N PRO A 387 -81.59 -59.79 -108.39
CA PRO A 387 -80.54 -59.45 -107.44
C PRO A 387 -80.98 -59.70 -106.00
N VAL A 388 -80.07 -60.27 -105.21
CA VAL A 388 -80.27 -60.56 -103.79
C VAL A 388 -79.03 -60.14 -102.98
N VAL A 389 -79.24 -59.62 -101.78
CA VAL A 389 -78.18 -59.52 -100.75
C VAL A 389 -78.56 -60.38 -99.56
N ALA A 390 -77.57 -61.05 -98.96
CA ALA A 390 -77.75 -61.97 -97.85
C ALA A 390 -76.76 -61.67 -96.70
N GLY A 391 -77.20 -61.78 -95.45
CA GLY A 391 -76.38 -61.41 -94.30
C GLY A 391 -77.03 -61.57 -92.93
N GLU A 392 -76.31 -61.17 -91.89
CA GLU A 392 -76.80 -61.11 -90.49
C GLU A 392 -77.48 -59.76 -90.19
N SER A 393 -76.97 -58.68 -90.77
CA SER A 393 -77.49 -57.32 -90.58
C SER A 393 -77.35 -56.50 -91.86
N ILE A 394 -78.14 -55.45 -92.00
CA ILE A 394 -78.08 -54.49 -93.11
C ILE A 394 -78.15 -53.07 -92.57
N THR A 395 -77.34 -52.16 -93.11
CA THR A 395 -77.43 -50.74 -92.72
C THR A 395 -78.71 -50.11 -93.27
N GLU A 396 -79.26 -49.11 -92.59
CA GLU A 396 -80.50 -48.47 -93.03
C GLU A 396 -80.37 -47.87 -94.46
N GLU A 397 -79.20 -47.30 -94.77
CA GLU A 397 -78.89 -46.76 -96.09
C GLU A 397 -78.84 -47.85 -97.18
N ALA A 398 -78.22 -49.01 -96.87
CA ALA A 398 -78.21 -50.16 -97.75
C ALA A 398 -79.62 -50.73 -97.97
N ALA A 399 -80.43 -50.83 -96.91
CA ALA A 399 -81.81 -51.29 -97.00
C ALA A 399 -82.68 -50.38 -97.90
N ARG A 400 -82.48 -49.05 -97.84
CA ARG A 400 -83.12 -48.06 -98.73
C ARG A 400 -82.58 -48.14 -100.17
N LEU A 401 -81.28 -48.42 -100.36
CA LEU A 401 -80.71 -48.63 -101.69
C LEU A 401 -81.26 -49.91 -102.35
N ALA A 402 -81.40 -50.99 -101.58
CA ALA A 402 -81.92 -52.27 -102.08
C ALA A 402 -83.34 -52.13 -102.60
N GLN A 403 -84.19 -51.41 -101.87
CA GLN A 403 -85.53 -51.02 -102.33
C GLN A 403 -85.51 -50.23 -103.65
N ARG A 404 -84.62 -49.24 -103.80
CA ARG A 404 -84.50 -48.45 -105.06
C ARG A 404 -84.02 -49.28 -106.26
N LEU A 405 -83.13 -50.24 -106.03
CA LEU A 405 -82.53 -51.09 -107.08
C LEU A 405 -83.28 -52.42 -107.28
N ASN A 406 -84.45 -52.60 -106.67
CA ASN A 406 -85.23 -53.85 -106.69
C ASN A 406 -84.46 -55.11 -106.23
N VAL A 407 -83.52 -54.93 -105.30
CA VAL A 407 -82.70 -55.99 -104.71
C VAL A 407 -83.45 -56.62 -103.54
N TRP A 408 -83.63 -57.93 -103.60
CA TRP A 408 -84.19 -58.71 -102.50
C TRP A 408 -83.19 -58.81 -101.35
N ARG A 409 -83.67 -58.85 -100.12
CA ARG A 409 -82.81 -58.93 -98.93
C ARG A 409 -83.10 -60.24 -98.21
N VAL A 410 -82.06 -60.92 -97.75
CA VAL A 410 -82.16 -62.07 -96.84
C VAL A 410 -81.34 -61.76 -95.60
N ILE A 411 -82.00 -61.31 -94.54
CA ILE A 411 -81.36 -60.89 -93.29
C ILE A 411 -81.72 -61.93 -92.22
N ASP A 412 -80.73 -62.51 -91.55
CA ASP A 412 -80.91 -63.62 -90.60
C ASP A 412 -81.80 -64.73 -91.18
N GLY A 413 -81.52 -65.10 -92.45
CA GLY A 413 -82.30 -66.08 -93.19
C GLY A 413 -83.73 -65.69 -93.59
N GLN A 414 -84.25 -64.54 -93.16
CA GLN A 414 -85.58 -64.06 -93.50
C GLN A 414 -85.57 -63.28 -94.82
N MET A 415 -86.39 -63.71 -95.78
CA MET A 415 -86.52 -63.05 -97.07
C MET A 415 -87.47 -61.86 -97.01
N ILE A 416 -86.98 -60.69 -97.41
CA ILE A 416 -87.68 -59.41 -97.44
C ILE A 416 -87.73 -58.90 -98.89
N PRO A 417 -88.92 -58.73 -99.51
CA PRO A 417 -89.07 -58.21 -100.87
C PRO A 417 -88.61 -56.74 -100.97
N PRO A 418 -88.24 -56.23 -102.16
CA PRO A 418 -87.82 -54.84 -102.32
C PRO A 418 -88.92 -53.81 -102.00
N THR A 419 -90.19 -54.21 -102.12
CA THR A 419 -91.36 -53.39 -101.83
C THR A 419 -91.58 -53.12 -100.34
N GLU A 420 -91.02 -53.94 -99.44
CA GLU A 420 -91.22 -53.80 -98.00
C GLU A 420 -90.25 -52.75 -97.41
N THR A 421 -90.82 -51.69 -96.84
CA THR A 421 -90.05 -50.60 -96.21
C THR A 421 -89.54 -51.02 -94.84
N PHE A 422 -88.26 -50.78 -94.58
CA PHE A 422 -87.64 -51.08 -93.28
C PHE A 422 -88.30 -50.28 -92.14
N PRO A 423 -88.77 -50.89 -91.05
CA PRO A 423 -89.37 -50.17 -89.93
C PRO A 423 -88.30 -49.44 -89.10
N THR A 424 -88.52 -48.15 -88.81
CA THR A 424 -87.57 -47.29 -88.11
C THR A 424 -87.77 -47.29 -86.59
N SER A 425 -86.83 -47.89 -85.86
CA SER A 425 -86.65 -47.79 -84.39
C SER A 425 -85.22 -48.23 -84.04
N GLY A 426 -84.52 -47.72 -83.03
CA GLY A 426 -84.88 -46.67 -82.07
C GLY A 426 -84.21 -46.86 -80.71
N ALA A 427 -83.13 -46.08 -80.46
CA ALA A 427 -82.55 -45.73 -79.16
C ALA A 427 -81.81 -46.78 -78.29
N GLN A 428 -81.02 -46.23 -77.34
CA GLN A 428 -80.28 -46.87 -76.23
C GLN A 428 -79.04 -47.66 -76.72
N GLY A 429 -77.86 -47.59 -76.12
CA GLY A 429 -77.37 -47.53 -74.74
C GLY A 429 -76.08 -48.39 -74.77
N GLU A 430 -75.01 -48.24 -73.98
CA GLU A 430 -74.90 -47.99 -72.55
C GLU A 430 -73.42 -47.67 -72.18
N THR A 431 -73.21 -47.21 -70.94
CA THR A 431 -72.05 -47.45 -70.03
C THR A 431 -70.62 -47.48 -70.59
N ALA A 432 -69.70 -46.61 -70.17
CA ALA A 432 -69.13 -46.47 -68.82
C ALA A 432 -68.23 -47.63 -68.35
N SER A 433 -66.97 -47.25 -68.06
CA SER A 433 -66.08 -47.80 -67.02
C SER A 433 -65.35 -49.12 -67.31
N PRO A 434 -64.40 -49.55 -66.45
CA PRO A 434 -63.49 -48.80 -65.55
C PRO A 434 -62.03 -48.92 -66.06
N SER A 435 -60.97 -48.43 -65.39
CA SER A 435 -60.82 -47.83 -64.06
C SER A 435 -60.06 -46.51 -64.14
#